data_AF-A0A0E4GUZ0-F1
#
_entry.id   AF-A0A0E4GUZ0-F1
#
_cell.length_a   1.000
_cell.length_b   1.000
_cell.length_c   1.000
_cell.angle_alpha   90.00
_cell.angle_beta   90.00
_cell.angle_gamma   90.00
#
_symmetry.space_group_name_H-M   'P 1'
#
loop_
_entity.id
_entity.type
_entity.pdbx_description
1 polymer ?
#
loop_
_entity_poly.entity_id
_entity_poly.type
_entity_poly.pdbx_seq_one_letter_code
_entity_poly.pdbx_strand_id
1 'polypeptide(L)'
;MLRLRSGEPGVFALAFWIALAGLTPTGLMLAATVALVCVAAPGAGRARWLCAAAALGAALVAALPWLVAAATGSSLATPKAASALGVLAFAPRAEPGLGTLASLASLGGIWNGEAVPSSRATLFALISALVLLGVVTAGLPTVLRRPAVRPLLVLAAVSVVVPAALATGPGLHLLSAVVDAAPGLGVLRDGQKWVALAVPGYALAGAGAVVTLRRWLPPPADIATALVGCLALIAVLPDLAWGVGGKVAPVHYPPGWAAVAAAINRAPAPVAVLPAGSMRRFAWSGPAPVLDPLPRWLRADVLSTGDLAISGRVVPGEGNRARAIQELLLSGPSPSALAPAGVGWLVVESDSAGDMGSAARTLAALTPVFRDGELTLYRIGGEAAGVSSTRRNATLIAHLAWLGMLLVGGGGALVGAVCRVRPGFRPRR
;
A
#
# COMPACT_ATOMS: atom_id res chain seq x y z
N MET A 1 7.53 19.53 -8.59
CA MET A 1 8.39 20.40 -7.75
C MET A 1 9.55 21.04 -8.51
N LEU A 2 10.43 20.26 -9.17
CA LEU A 2 11.61 20.81 -9.85
C LEU A 2 11.31 21.96 -10.84
N ARG A 3 10.21 21.86 -11.60
CA ARG A 3 9.70 22.97 -12.44
C ARG A 3 9.48 24.27 -11.67
N LEU A 4 8.86 24.21 -10.48
CA LEU A 4 8.66 25.40 -9.64
C LEU A 4 9.99 26.00 -9.17
N ARG A 5 10.99 25.16 -8.91
CA ARG A 5 12.35 25.59 -8.55
C ARG A 5 13.12 26.17 -9.74
N SER A 6 12.83 25.74 -10.97
CA SER A 6 13.41 26.32 -12.20
C SER A 6 12.66 27.54 -12.74
N GLY A 7 11.53 27.95 -12.13
CA GLY A 7 10.72 29.09 -12.58
C GLY A 7 9.63 28.74 -13.59
N GLU A 8 9.44 27.45 -13.88
CA GLU A 8 8.39 26.95 -14.75
C GLU A 8 7.05 26.73 -14.02
N PRO A 9 5.92 26.81 -14.73
CA PRO A 9 4.62 26.43 -14.17
C PRO A 9 4.58 24.94 -13.85
N GLY A 10 4.08 24.61 -12.65
CA GLY A 10 4.01 23.22 -12.19
C GLY A 10 3.15 22.94 -10.97
N VAL A 11 2.39 23.92 -10.44
CA VAL A 11 1.55 23.73 -9.24
C VAL A 11 0.45 22.70 -9.49
N PHE A 12 -0.26 22.79 -10.62
CA PHE A 12 -1.32 21.84 -10.95
C PHE A 12 -0.81 20.40 -11.10
N ALA A 13 0.33 20.22 -11.78
CA ALA A 13 0.95 18.91 -11.88
C ALA A 13 1.43 18.38 -10.52
N LEU A 14 1.95 19.25 -9.64
CA LEU A 14 2.33 18.86 -8.28
C LEU A 14 1.10 18.39 -7.48
N ALA A 15 0.02 19.17 -7.50
CA ALA A 15 -1.23 18.82 -6.82
C ALA A 15 -1.83 17.51 -7.36
N PHE A 16 -1.85 17.33 -8.68
CA PHE A 16 -2.33 16.10 -9.33
C PHE A 16 -1.56 14.86 -8.88
N TRP A 17 -0.22 14.87 -8.98
CA TRP A 17 0.58 13.70 -8.65
C TRP A 17 0.54 13.38 -7.15
N ILE A 18 0.46 14.39 -6.28
CA ILE A 18 0.26 14.18 -4.84
C ILE A 18 -1.13 13.61 -4.54
N ALA A 19 -2.19 14.16 -5.17
CA ALA A 19 -3.55 13.65 -5.02
C ALA A 19 -3.66 12.19 -5.49
N LEU A 20 -3.11 11.87 -6.66
CA LEU A 20 -3.12 10.53 -7.25
C LEU A 20 -2.38 9.53 -6.35
N ALA A 21 -1.21 9.90 -5.85
CA ALA A 21 -0.46 9.07 -4.91
C ALA A 21 -1.22 8.90 -3.58
N GLY A 22 -2.02 9.90 -3.20
CA GLY A 22 -2.91 9.88 -2.04
C GLY A 22 -4.11 8.93 -2.11
N LEU A 23 -4.25 8.17 -3.20
CA LEU A 23 -5.14 7.00 -3.23
C LEU A 23 -4.74 5.93 -2.20
N THR A 24 -3.49 5.97 -1.70
CA THR A 24 -3.02 5.18 -0.56
C THR A 24 -2.29 6.09 0.43
N PRO A 25 -2.33 5.79 1.75
CA PRO A 25 -1.67 6.64 2.74
C PRO A 25 -0.15 6.62 2.55
N THR A 26 0.45 5.47 2.25
CA THR A 26 1.88 5.37 1.99
C THR A 26 2.27 6.05 0.68
N GLY A 27 1.48 5.90 -0.39
CA GLY A 27 1.73 6.60 -1.66
C GLY A 27 1.79 8.12 -1.47
N LEU A 28 0.88 8.68 -0.66
CA LEU A 28 0.91 10.09 -0.28
C LEU A 28 2.23 10.49 0.40
N MET A 29 2.64 9.72 1.41
CA MET A 29 3.87 9.99 2.15
C MET A 29 5.09 9.96 1.23
N LEU A 30 5.15 8.99 0.31
CA LEU A 30 6.21 8.89 -0.69
C LEU A 30 6.24 10.12 -1.61
N ALA A 31 5.10 10.50 -2.18
CA ALA A 31 5.01 11.66 -3.08
C ALA A 31 5.32 12.99 -2.38
N ALA A 32 4.82 13.18 -1.15
CA ALA A 32 5.12 14.34 -0.32
C ALA A 32 6.62 14.42 -0.01
N THR A 33 7.26 13.29 0.33
CA THR A 33 8.69 13.20 0.63
C THR A 33 9.53 13.58 -0.60
N VAL A 34 9.23 13.00 -1.76
CA VAL A 34 9.90 13.36 -3.03
C VAL A 34 9.73 14.85 -3.35
N ALA A 35 8.52 15.39 -3.16
CA ALA A 35 8.24 16.81 -3.38
C ALA A 35 9.05 17.71 -2.44
N LEU A 36 9.13 17.38 -1.15
CA LEU A 36 9.89 18.14 -0.15
C LEU A 36 11.40 18.06 -0.40
N VAL A 37 11.92 16.89 -0.72
CA VAL A 37 13.35 16.72 -1.09
C VAL A 37 13.69 17.57 -2.32
N CYS A 38 12.80 17.63 -3.31
CA CYS A 38 12.99 18.47 -4.49
C CYS A 38 13.01 19.98 -4.18
N VAL A 39 12.55 20.45 -3.01
CA VAL A 39 12.66 21.85 -2.60
C VAL A 39 14.13 22.27 -2.44
N ALA A 40 14.99 21.35 -1.99
CA ALA A 40 16.42 21.59 -1.82
C ALA A 40 17.16 21.84 -3.16
N ALA A 41 16.57 21.42 -4.29
CA ALA A 41 17.17 21.62 -5.60
C ALA A 41 17.47 23.12 -5.86
N PRO A 42 18.68 23.45 -6.37
CA PRO A 42 19.02 24.81 -6.72
C PRO A 42 18.18 25.29 -7.92
N GLY A 43 17.98 26.61 -7.99
CA GLY A 43 17.20 27.24 -9.05
C GLY A 43 16.71 28.63 -8.63
N ALA A 44 16.53 29.50 -9.64
CA ALA A 44 16.11 30.90 -9.50
C ALA A 44 14.57 31.08 -9.53
N GLY A 45 13.81 29.98 -9.47
CA GLY A 45 12.35 30.01 -9.43
C GLY A 45 11.78 30.40 -8.08
N ARG A 46 10.61 29.83 -7.72
CA ARG A 46 9.89 30.17 -6.48
C ARG A 46 10.72 29.88 -5.23
N ALA A 47 10.58 30.73 -4.21
CA ALA A 47 11.26 30.58 -2.92
C ALA A 47 11.02 29.18 -2.30
N ARG A 48 12.02 28.66 -1.59
CA ARG A 48 11.98 27.30 -1.02
C ARG A 48 10.79 27.09 -0.09
N TRP A 49 10.51 28.06 0.79
CA TRP A 49 9.40 27.97 1.73
C TRP A 49 8.03 27.93 1.04
N LEU A 50 7.83 28.69 -0.05
CA LEU A 50 6.60 28.64 -0.86
C LEU A 50 6.42 27.26 -1.51
N CYS A 51 7.49 26.69 -2.04
CA CYS A 51 7.47 25.34 -2.61
C CYS A 51 7.15 24.27 -1.55
N ALA A 52 7.76 24.38 -0.37
CA ALA A 52 7.48 23.48 0.76
C ALA A 52 6.01 23.62 1.22
N ALA A 53 5.51 24.85 1.38
CA ALA A 53 4.13 25.12 1.75
C ALA A 53 3.15 24.57 0.70
N ALA A 54 3.44 24.73 -0.59
CA ALA A 54 2.60 24.17 -1.65
C ALA A 54 2.58 22.63 -1.64
N ALA A 55 3.72 21.98 -1.40
CA ALA A 55 3.79 20.52 -1.27
C ALA A 55 3.06 20.01 -0.04
N LEU A 56 3.27 20.63 1.13
CA LEU A 56 2.61 20.27 2.38
C LEU A 56 1.11 20.53 2.33
N GLY A 57 0.69 21.66 1.76
CA GLY A 57 -0.73 21.99 1.57
C GLY A 57 -1.43 20.99 0.67
N ALA A 58 -0.83 20.65 -0.48
CA ALA A 58 -1.35 19.59 -1.35
C ALA A 58 -1.37 18.23 -0.64
N ALA A 59 -0.32 17.90 0.12
CA ALA A 59 -0.27 16.65 0.87
C ALA A 59 -1.34 16.58 1.96
N LEU A 60 -1.59 17.68 2.68
CA LEU A 60 -2.61 17.75 3.72
C LEU A 60 -4.01 17.56 3.14
N VAL A 61 -4.32 18.23 2.02
CA VAL A 61 -5.61 18.05 1.33
C VAL A 61 -5.76 16.61 0.85
N ALA A 62 -4.70 16.01 0.29
CA ALA A 62 -4.72 14.60 -0.11
C ALA A 62 -4.84 13.63 1.06
N ALA A 63 -4.36 14.03 2.24
CA ALA A 63 -4.42 13.22 3.45
C ALA A 63 -5.80 13.24 4.10
N LEU A 64 -6.69 14.19 3.78
CA LEU A 64 -7.96 14.38 4.49
C LEU A 64 -8.79 13.09 4.63
N PRO A 65 -8.98 12.25 3.59
CA PRO A 65 -9.71 10.99 3.76
C PRO A 65 -9.10 10.08 4.82
N TRP A 66 -7.77 9.96 4.83
CA TRP A 66 -7.00 9.14 5.77
C TRP A 66 -7.01 9.72 7.18
N LEU A 67 -6.86 11.04 7.31
CA LEU A 67 -6.88 11.74 8.59
C LEU A 67 -8.27 11.67 9.24
N VAL A 68 -9.34 11.82 8.46
CA VAL A 68 -10.71 11.66 8.95
C VAL A 68 -10.96 10.21 9.35
N ALA A 69 -10.51 9.22 8.57
CA ALA A 69 -10.61 7.81 8.95
C ALA A 69 -9.88 7.53 10.28
N ALA A 70 -8.65 8.04 10.44
CA ALA A 70 -7.88 7.87 11.68
C ALA A 70 -8.53 8.59 12.88
N ALA A 71 -9.07 9.80 12.69
CA ALA A 71 -9.69 10.58 13.76
C ALA A 71 -11.07 10.05 14.18
N THR A 72 -11.78 9.35 13.28
CA THR A 72 -13.15 8.85 13.54
C THR A 72 -13.22 7.34 13.77
N GLY A 73 -12.12 6.63 13.51
CA GLY A 73 -11.98 5.20 13.79
C GLY A 73 -11.84 4.89 15.28
N SER A 74 -11.95 3.60 15.62
CA SER A 74 -11.67 3.12 16.97
C SER A 74 -10.19 3.28 17.33
N SER A 75 -9.90 3.64 18.57
CA SER A 75 -8.54 3.92 19.07
C SER A 75 -7.56 2.78 18.79
N LEU A 76 -6.34 3.16 18.37
CA LEU A 76 -5.17 2.31 18.11
C LEU A 76 -4.58 1.78 19.43
N ALA A 77 -5.34 1.00 20.20
CA ALA A 77 -4.80 0.31 21.37
C ALA A 77 -4.18 -1.02 20.92
N THR A 78 -2.97 -0.96 20.38
CA THR A 78 -2.17 -2.13 20.04
C THR A 78 -1.35 -2.56 21.26
N PRO A 79 -1.47 -3.81 21.74
CA PRO A 79 -0.64 -4.30 22.84
C PRO A 79 0.85 -4.18 22.52
N LYS A 80 1.68 -3.76 23.48
CA LYS A 80 3.13 -3.54 23.29
C LYS A 80 3.87 -4.75 22.68
N ALA A 81 3.48 -5.97 23.05
CA ALA A 81 4.05 -7.20 22.50
C ALA A 81 3.80 -7.37 20.99
N ALA A 82 2.72 -6.77 20.46
CA ALA A 82 2.38 -6.83 19.04
C ALA A 82 3.30 -5.96 18.18
N SER A 83 3.87 -4.88 18.72
CA SER A 83 4.80 -4.00 17.99
C SER A 83 6.09 -4.72 17.62
N ALA A 84 6.74 -5.38 18.59
CA ALA A 84 7.99 -6.10 18.36
C ALA A 84 7.81 -7.28 17.39
N LEU A 85 6.74 -8.06 17.55
CA LEU A 85 6.40 -9.13 16.63
C LEU A 85 6.11 -8.60 15.22
N GLY A 86 5.39 -7.49 15.10
CA GLY A 86 5.14 -6.83 13.82
C GLY A 86 6.42 -6.36 13.15
N VAL A 87 7.27 -5.60 13.86
CA VAL A 87 8.53 -5.09 13.32
C VAL A 87 9.44 -6.22 12.82
N LEU A 88 9.53 -7.31 13.58
CA LEU A 88 10.30 -8.49 13.15
C LEU A 88 9.67 -9.19 11.93
N ALA A 89 8.35 -9.37 11.92
CA ALA A 89 7.67 -10.09 10.85
C ALA A 89 7.74 -9.37 9.49
N PHE A 90 7.62 -8.04 9.51
CA PHE A 90 7.61 -7.16 8.33
C PHE A 90 9.00 -6.66 7.92
N ALA A 91 10.06 -7.02 8.66
CA ALA A 91 11.42 -6.65 8.34
C ALA A 91 11.84 -7.15 6.94
N PRO A 92 12.53 -6.33 6.13
CA PRO A 92 13.03 -6.76 4.85
C PRO A 92 13.96 -7.97 4.93
N ARG A 93 13.91 -8.82 3.92
CA ARG A 93 14.66 -10.09 3.89
C ARG A 93 15.73 -10.06 2.80
N ALA A 94 16.79 -10.82 3.02
CA ALA A 94 17.79 -11.04 1.98
C ALA A 94 17.24 -11.99 0.91
N GLU A 95 17.51 -11.69 -0.36
CA GLU A 95 17.26 -12.59 -1.49
C GLU A 95 18.45 -13.53 -1.70
N PRO A 96 18.25 -14.70 -2.35
CA PRO A 96 19.31 -15.68 -2.52
C PRO A 96 20.57 -15.10 -3.18
N GLY A 97 21.72 -15.32 -2.53
CA GLY A 97 23.03 -14.81 -2.97
C GLY A 97 23.30 -13.34 -2.62
N LEU A 98 22.32 -12.61 -2.08
CA LEU A 98 22.46 -11.22 -1.66
C LEU A 98 22.38 -11.10 -0.14
N GLY A 99 22.92 -10.00 0.41
CA GLY A 99 22.56 -9.54 1.75
C GLY A 99 21.33 -8.61 1.72
N THR A 100 20.75 -8.29 2.87
CA THR A 100 19.58 -7.39 2.97
C THR A 100 19.82 -6.04 2.31
N LEU A 101 21.01 -5.45 2.50
CA LEU A 101 21.36 -4.17 1.87
C LEU A 101 21.34 -4.25 0.33
N ALA A 102 21.96 -5.29 -0.25
CA ALA A 102 22.02 -5.45 -1.71
C ALA A 102 20.65 -5.84 -2.30
N SER A 103 19.85 -6.59 -1.54
CA SER A 103 18.46 -6.91 -1.88
C SER A 103 17.63 -5.62 -1.96
N LEU A 104 17.69 -4.76 -0.94
CA LEU A 104 17.01 -3.46 -0.94
C LEU A 104 17.55 -2.51 -2.02
N ALA A 105 18.87 -2.46 -2.22
CA ALA A 105 19.48 -1.64 -3.27
C ALA A 105 19.01 -2.06 -4.67
N SER A 106 18.70 -3.35 -4.87
CA SER A 106 18.13 -3.86 -6.12
C SER A 106 16.59 -3.85 -6.15
N LEU A 107 15.97 -3.02 -5.30
CA LEU A 107 14.51 -2.85 -5.14
C LEU A 107 13.76 -4.10 -4.64
N GLY A 108 14.50 -5.03 -4.03
CA GLY A 108 14.01 -6.28 -3.45
C GLY A 108 13.74 -6.22 -1.96
N GLY A 109 13.93 -7.39 -1.34
CA GLY A 109 13.79 -7.59 0.10
C GLY A 109 12.36 -7.61 0.60
N ILE A 110 11.44 -8.11 -0.24
CA ILE A 110 10.04 -8.34 0.13
C ILE A 110 10.00 -9.34 1.30
N TRP A 111 9.32 -8.94 2.38
CA TRP A 111 9.20 -9.79 3.58
C TRP A 111 8.24 -10.96 3.37
N ASN A 112 7.19 -10.81 2.54
CA ASN A 112 6.23 -11.88 2.25
C ASN A 112 6.75 -12.80 1.14
N GLY A 113 7.18 -14.02 1.50
CA GLY A 113 7.71 -15.00 0.55
C GLY A 113 6.76 -15.34 -0.61
N GLU A 114 5.46 -15.38 -0.35
CA GLU A 114 4.45 -15.66 -1.39
C GLU A 114 4.29 -14.50 -2.39
N ALA A 115 4.69 -13.29 -1.99
CA ALA A 115 4.67 -12.10 -2.85
C ALA A 115 5.99 -11.91 -3.63
N VAL A 116 7.04 -12.69 -3.34
CA VAL A 116 8.30 -12.62 -4.08
C VAL A 116 8.09 -13.17 -5.50
N PRO A 117 8.48 -12.41 -6.55
CA PRO A 117 8.48 -12.93 -7.91
C PRO A 117 9.39 -14.16 -8.03
N SER A 118 9.00 -15.17 -8.81
CA SER A 118 9.69 -16.47 -8.79
C SER A 118 11.16 -16.36 -9.20
N SER A 119 11.49 -15.48 -10.15
CA SER A 119 12.88 -15.24 -10.54
C SER A 119 13.74 -14.68 -9.38
N ARG A 120 13.14 -13.85 -8.52
CA ARG A 120 13.78 -13.22 -7.35
C ARG A 120 13.97 -14.20 -6.18
N ALA A 121 13.27 -15.33 -6.19
CA ALA A 121 13.45 -16.42 -5.22
C ALA A 121 14.60 -17.40 -5.60
N THR A 122 15.38 -17.08 -6.64
CA THR A 122 16.53 -17.89 -7.09
C THR A 122 17.81 -17.04 -7.15
N LEU A 123 18.95 -17.65 -7.49
CA LEU A 123 20.19 -16.91 -7.76
C LEU A 123 20.09 -15.92 -8.94
N PHE A 124 19.02 -15.97 -9.74
CA PHE A 124 18.74 -14.94 -10.76
C PHE A 124 18.54 -13.54 -10.14
N ALA A 125 18.21 -13.45 -8.85
CA ALA A 125 18.21 -12.20 -8.10
C ALA A 125 19.58 -11.49 -8.15
N LEU A 126 20.70 -12.23 -8.13
CA LEU A 126 22.05 -11.67 -8.27
C LEU A 126 22.21 -10.97 -9.62
N ILE A 127 21.82 -11.64 -10.70
CA ILE A 127 21.91 -11.10 -12.07
C ILE A 127 21.06 -9.85 -12.19
N SER A 128 19.83 -9.91 -11.66
CA SER A 128 18.90 -8.77 -11.65
C SER A 128 19.47 -7.57 -10.88
N ALA A 129 20.08 -7.83 -9.72
CA ALA A 129 20.73 -6.80 -8.92
C ALA A 129 21.93 -6.19 -9.65
N LEU A 130 22.81 -7.02 -10.24
CA LEU A 130 23.98 -6.56 -10.99
C LEU A 130 23.59 -5.69 -12.18
N VAL A 131 22.56 -6.08 -12.95
CA VAL A 131 22.10 -5.30 -14.11
C VAL A 131 21.50 -3.97 -13.66
N LEU A 132 20.56 -3.98 -12.69
CA LEU A 132 19.93 -2.75 -12.22
C LEU A 132 20.95 -1.78 -11.61
N LEU A 133 21.80 -2.28 -10.69
CA LEU A 133 22.82 -1.46 -10.05
C LEU A 133 23.92 -1.04 -11.04
N GLY A 134 24.23 -1.87 -12.04
CA GLY A 134 25.13 -1.51 -13.14
C GLY A 134 24.61 -0.33 -13.95
N VAL A 135 23.33 -0.35 -14.32
CA VAL A 135 22.67 0.77 -15.02
C VAL A 135 22.68 2.04 -14.15
N VAL A 136 22.33 1.92 -12.86
CA VAL A 136 22.34 3.06 -11.94
C VAL A 136 23.75 3.64 -11.79
N THR A 137 24.76 2.80 -11.56
CA THR A 137 26.15 3.24 -11.36
C THR A 137 26.75 3.84 -12.62
N ALA A 138 26.48 3.27 -13.81
CA ALA A 138 26.89 3.84 -15.09
C ALA A 138 26.33 5.26 -15.32
N GLY A 139 25.18 5.58 -14.72
CA GLY A 139 24.56 6.90 -14.78
C GLY A 139 25.18 7.96 -13.89
N LEU A 140 25.77 7.56 -12.75
CA LEU A 140 26.25 8.46 -11.70
C LEU A 140 27.20 9.56 -12.21
N PRO A 141 28.19 9.28 -13.08
CA PRO A 141 29.12 10.31 -13.58
C PRO A 141 28.40 11.49 -14.27
N THR A 142 27.27 11.22 -14.94
CA THR A 142 26.47 12.26 -15.59
C THR A 142 25.57 12.97 -14.59
N VAL A 143 24.83 12.23 -13.76
CA VAL A 143 23.81 12.85 -12.89
C VAL A 143 24.38 13.59 -11.69
N LEU A 144 25.54 13.17 -11.15
CA LEU A 144 26.19 13.88 -10.04
C LEU A 144 26.64 15.30 -10.39
N ARG A 145 26.92 15.53 -11.69
CA ARG A 145 27.23 16.85 -12.26
C ARG A 145 26.00 17.75 -12.39
N ARG A 146 24.78 17.25 -12.15
CA ARG A 146 23.53 18.01 -12.20
C ARG A 146 23.05 18.33 -10.78
N PRO A 147 23.24 19.56 -10.28
CA PRO A 147 22.88 19.91 -8.90
C PRO A 147 21.40 19.69 -8.55
N ALA A 148 20.50 19.84 -9.54
CA ALA A 148 19.07 19.58 -9.37
C ALA A 148 18.71 18.11 -9.07
N VAL A 149 19.60 17.16 -9.41
CA VAL A 149 19.39 15.72 -9.22
C VAL A 149 19.93 15.23 -7.88
N ARG A 150 20.92 15.93 -7.30
CA ARG A 150 21.60 15.52 -6.06
C ARG A 150 20.64 15.20 -4.90
N PRO A 151 19.58 16.00 -4.61
CA PRO A 151 18.65 15.67 -3.54
C PRO A 151 17.96 14.31 -3.74
N LEU A 152 17.64 13.94 -4.98
CA LEU A 152 17.00 12.66 -5.30
C LEU A 152 17.97 11.49 -5.21
N LEU A 153 19.26 11.69 -5.48
CA LEU A 153 20.30 10.68 -5.27
C LEU A 153 20.55 10.44 -3.76
N VAL A 154 20.56 11.52 -2.97
CA VAL A 154 20.64 11.42 -1.50
C VAL A 154 19.42 10.68 -0.97
N LEU A 155 18.22 11.03 -1.45
CA LEU A 155 16.99 10.32 -1.10
C LEU A 155 17.08 8.83 -1.43
N ALA A 156 17.60 8.48 -2.62
CA ALA A 156 17.78 7.09 -3.02
C ALA A 156 18.75 6.31 -2.13
N ALA A 157 19.88 6.92 -1.76
CA ALA A 157 20.83 6.30 -0.84
C ALA A 157 20.19 6.10 0.55
N VAL A 158 19.56 7.15 1.10
CA VAL A 158 18.89 7.10 2.41
C VAL A 158 17.77 6.06 2.44
N SER A 159 16.95 5.98 1.39
CA SER A 159 15.85 5.02 1.30
C SER A 159 16.27 3.57 1.17
N VAL A 160 17.55 3.29 0.90
CA VAL A 160 18.12 1.93 0.90
C VAL A 160 18.84 1.68 2.22
N VAL A 161 19.71 2.60 2.63
CA VAL A 161 20.57 2.45 3.81
C VAL A 161 19.75 2.45 5.11
N VAL A 162 18.76 3.34 5.24
CA VAL A 162 17.96 3.42 6.47
C VAL A 162 17.13 2.16 6.68
N PRO A 163 16.33 1.65 5.72
CA PRO A 163 15.63 0.38 5.89
C PRO A 163 16.58 -0.80 6.13
N ALA A 164 17.75 -0.84 5.47
CA ALA A 164 18.74 -1.88 5.72
C ALA A 164 19.30 -1.83 7.15
N ALA A 165 19.59 -0.64 7.66
CA ALA A 165 20.04 -0.44 9.04
C ALA A 165 18.95 -0.79 10.06
N LEU A 166 17.70 -0.40 9.78
CA LEU A 166 16.54 -0.75 10.62
C LEU A 166 16.23 -2.26 10.61
N ALA A 167 16.64 -2.99 9.58
CA ALA A 167 16.51 -4.45 9.53
C ALA A 167 17.56 -5.21 10.36
N THR A 168 18.56 -4.52 10.95
CA THR A 168 19.52 -5.13 11.88
C THR A 168 18.93 -5.31 13.28
N GLY A 169 19.52 -6.15 14.13
CA GLY A 169 19.05 -6.35 15.52
C GLY A 169 18.84 -5.04 16.30
N PRO A 170 19.84 -4.14 16.39
CA PRO A 170 19.66 -2.82 17.02
C PRO A 170 18.60 -1.95 16.34
N GLY A 171 18.53 -2.00 15.00
CA GLY A 171 17.53 -1.27 14.22
C GLY A 171 16.09 -1.71 14.51
N LEU A 172 15.87 -3.02 14.64
CA LEU A 172 14.57 -3.61 14.97
C LEU A 172 14.14 -3.24 16.40
N HIS A 173 15.08 -3.21 17.34
CA HIS A 173 14.81 -2.76 18.72
C HIS A 173 14.43 -1.28 18.76
N LEU A 174 15.19 -0.43 18.07
CA LEU A 174 14.89 1.00 17.95
C LEU A 174 13.50 1.21 17.33
N LEU A 175 13.21 0.54 16.22
CA LEU A 175 11.93 0.68 15.53
C LEU A 175 10.77 0.19 16.39
N SER A 176 10.95 -0.91 17.12
CA SER A 176 9.94 -1.41 18.07
C SER A 176 9.65 -0.37 19.16
N ALA A 177 10.70 0.23 19.75
CA ALA A 177 10.53 1.27 20.77
C ALA A 177 9.84 2.53 20.22
N VAL A 178 10.13 2.92 18.98
CA VAL A 178 9.47 4.06 18.31
C VAL A 178 7.99 3.77 18.05
N VAL A 179 7.66 2.57 17.57
CA VAL A 179 6.27 2.16 17.33
C VAL A 179 5.50 2.04 18.65
N ASP A 180 6.14 1.56 19.72
CA ASP A 180 5.54 1.52 21.05
C ASP A 180 5.23 2.93 21.59
N ALA A 181 6.13 3.89 21.39
CA ALA A 181 5.93 5.27 21.83
C ALA A 181 4.91 6.03 20.95
N ALA A 182 4.86 5.70 19.66
CA ALA A 182 3.97 6.34 18.69
C ALA A 182 3.43 5.28 17.72
N PRO A 183 2.29 4.64 18.02
CA PRO A 183 1.71 3.57 17.20
C PRO A 183 1.48 3.95 15.73
N GLY A 184 1.20 5.23 15.45
CA GLY A 184 1.07 5.76 14.08
C GLY A 184 2.34 5.61 13.22
N LEU A 185 3.52 5.46 13.84
CA LEU A 185 4.78 5.16 13.16
C LEU A 185 4.93 3.67 12.80
N GLY A 186 3.93 2.83 13.11
CA GLY A 186 3.86 1.43 12.68
C GLY A 186 3.95 1.26 11.16
N VAL A 187 3.63 2.29 10.38
CA VAL A 187 3.83 2.31 8.92
C VAL A 187 5.31 2.14 8.50
N LEU A 188 6.26 2.46 9.39
CA LEU A 188 7.71 2.31 9.16
C LEU A 188 8.18 0.85 9.27
N ARG A 189 7.39 -0.04 9.89
CA ARG A 189 7.77 -1.44 10.14
C ARG A 189 7.99 -2.26 8.86
N ASP A 190 7.31 -1.88 7.77
CA ASP A 190 7.52 -2.45 6.45
C ASP A 190 8.58 -1.61 5.72
N GLY A 191 9.85 -1.90 6.03
CA GLY A 191 10.99 -1.15 5.52
C GLY A 191 11.11 -1.16 4.00
N GLN A 192 10.66 -2.25 3.35
CA GLN A 192 10.76 -2.42 1.91
C GLN A 192 9.95 -1.35 1.17
N LYS A 193 8.76 -0.99 1.67
CA LYS A 193 7.91 0.05 1.04
C LYS A 193 8.64 1.37 0.83
N TRP A 194 9.52 1.74 1.76
CA TRP A 194 10.24 3.00 1.73
C TRP A 194 11.36 3.04 0.69
N VAL A 195 11.83 1.88 0.22
CA VAL A 195 12.79 1.76 -0.89
C VAL A 195 12.25 2.34 -2.19
N ALA A 196 10.92 2.44 -2.36
CA ALA A 196 10.31 3.11 -3.49
C ALA A 196 10.79 4.58 -3.68
N LEU A 197 11.25 5.24 -2.60
CA LEU A 197 11.86 6.57 -2.66
C LEU A 197 13.18 6.60 -3.45
N ALA A 198 13.82 5.45 -3.70
CA ALA A 198 15.00 5.34 -4.55
C ALA A 198 14.69 5.47 -6.04
N VAL A 199 13.48 5.10 -6.45
CA VAL A 199 13.09 4.98 -7.86
C VAL A 199 13.29 6.29 -8.64
N PRO A 200 12.92 7.49 -8.14
CA PRO A 200 13.20 8.73 -8.86
C PRO A 200 14.70 8.98 -9.11
N GLY A 201 15.55 8.67 -8.13
CA GLY A 201 17.01 8.77 -8.27
C GLY A 201 17.56 7.74 -9.26
N TYR A 202 17.07 6.50 -9.19
CA TYR A 202 17.48 5.41 -10.09
C TYR A 202 17.03 5.66 -11.52
N ALA A 203 15.83 6.19 -11.74
CA ALA A 203 15.33 6.55 -13.06
C ALA A 203 16.20 7.65 -13.71
N LEU A 204 16.57 8.68 -12.93
CA LEU A 204 17.49 9.73 -13.41
C LEU A 204 18.88 9.17 -13.70
N ALA A 205 19.39 8.27 -12.86
CA ALA A 205 20.64 7.58 -13.10
C ALA A 205 20.57 6.71 -14.37
N GLY A 206 19.49 5.95 -14.59
CA GLY A 206 19.29 5.20 -15.82
C GLY A 206 19.31 6.08 -17.08
N ALA A 207 18.64 7.24 -17.05
CA ALA A 207 18.75 8.22 -18.13
C ALA A 207 20.18 8.78 -18.27
N GLY A 208 20.86 9.00 -17.14
CA GLY A 208 22.27 9.36 -17.11
C GLY A 208 23.18 8.31 -17.73
N ALA A 209 22.86 7.02 -17.62
CA ALA A 209 23.66 5.94 -18.18
C ALA A 209 23.71 6.02 -19.71
N VAL A 210 22.58 6.36 -20.34
CA VAL A 210 22.51 6.64 -21.78
C VAL A 210 23.49 7.73 -22.18
N VAL A 211 23.47 8.85 -21.45
CA VAL A 211 24.35 10.00 -21.71
C VAL A 211 25.82 9.70 -21.39
N THR A 212 26.09 8.85 -20.39
CA THR A 212 27.45 8.46 -20.01
C THR A 212 28.05 7.48 -21.01
N LEU A 213 27.29 6.52 -21.52
CA LEU A 213 27.82 5.44 -22.36
C LEU A 213 27.90 5.83 -23.84
N ARG A 214 27.00 6.71 -24.32
CA ARG A 214 27.02 7.17 -25.72
C ARG A 214 28.34 7.77 -26.18
N ARG A 215 29.15 8.33 -25.26
CA ARG A 215 30.44 8.95 -25.58
C ARG A 215 31.52 7.94 -26.02
N TRP A 216 31.26 6.64 -25.87
CA TRP A 216 32.17 5.54 -26.22
C TRP A 216 31.69 4.75 -27.45
N LEU A 217 30.58 5.15 -28.09
CA LEU A 217 29.92 4.39 -29.14
C LEU A 217 29.75 5.25 -30.41
N PRO A 218 29.78 4.64 -31.61
CA PRO A 218 29.50 5.36 -32.85
C PRO A 218 27.99 5.70 -32.99
N PRO A 219 27.63 6.73 -33.77
CA PRO A 219 26.23 7.09 -34.03
C PRO A 219 25.40 5.93 -34.66
N PRO A 220 24.11 5.75 -34.30
CA PRO A 220 23.30 6.51 -33.35
C PRO A 220 23.38 5.96 -31.91
N ALA A 221 24.48 6.27 -31.22
CA ALA A 221 24.82 5.79 -29.88
C ALA A 221 23.72 5.99 -28.83
N ASP A 222 22.98 7.09 -28.86
CA ASP A 222 21.92 7.41 -27.89
C ASP A 222 20.79 6.39 -27.95
N ILE A 223 20.33 6.10 -29.17
CA ILE A 223 19.25 5.14 -29.43
C ILE A 223 19.72 3.75 -29.05
N ALA A 224 20.92 3.36 -29.50
CA ALA A 224 21.48 2.04 -29.20
C ALA A 224 21.63 1.83 -27.69
N THR A 225 22.20 2.81 -26.97
CA THR A 225 22.41 2.71 -25.52
C THR A 225 21.09 2.70 -24.75
N ALA A 226 20.13 3.54 -25.15
CA ALA A 226 18.81 3.55 -24.53
C ALA A 226 18.08 2.21 -24.73
N LEU A 227 18.08 1.69 -25.96
CA LEU A 227 17.48 0.39 -26.28
C LEU A 227 18.14 -0.75 -25.50
N VAL A 228 19.48 -0.82 -25.50
CA VAL A 228 20.22 -1.85 -24.76
C VAL A 228 19.94 -1.74 -23.26
N GLY A 229 19.92 -0.53 -22.69
CA GLY A 229 19.59 -0.33 -21.27
C GLY A 229 18.16 -0.78 -20.93
N CYS A 230 17.18 -0.42 -21.77
CA CYS A 230 15.80 -0.88 -21.62
C CYS A 230 15.69 -2.40 -21.73
N LEU A 231 16.31 -3.00 -22.76
CA LEU A 231 16.30 -4.45 -22.97
C LEU A 231 16.99 -5.19 -21.82
N ALA A 232 18.11 -4.66 -21.30
CA ALA A 232 18.79 -5.25 -20.15
C ALA A 232 17.90 -5.25 -18.90
N LEU A 233 17.21 -4.13 -18.62
CA LEU A 233 16.27 -4.05 -17.49
C LEU A 233 15.05 -4.97 -17.66
N ILE A 234 14.51 -5.08 -18.89
CA ILE A 234 13.38 -5.96 -19.19
C ILE A 234 13.82 -7.43 -19.08
N ALA A 235 15.01 -7.79 -19.58
CA ALA A 235 15.53 -9.15 -19.55
C ALA A 235 15.72 -9.69 -18.12
N VAL A 236 15.96 -8.82 -17.14
CA VAL A 236 16.05 -9.19 -15.72
C VAL A 236 14.74 -9.11 -14.95
N LEU A 237 13.62 -8.90 -15.65
CA LEU A 237 12.27 -8.90 -15.08
C LEU A 237 11.37 -9.91 -15.82
N PRO A 238 11.74 -11.21 -15.90
CA PRO A 238 10.92 -12.20 -16.62
C PRO A 238 9.52 -12.34 -16.01
N ASP A 239 9.39 -12.15 -14.70
CA ASP A 239 8.10 -12.17 -14.02
C ASP A 239 7.19 -10.99 -14.41
N LEU A 240 7.69 -9.91 -15.03
CA LEU A 240 6.80 -8.82 -15.49
C LEU A 240 5.79 -9.31 -16.52
N ALA A 241 6.15 -10.35 -17.27
CA ALA A 241 5.31 -10.92 -18.31
C ALA A 241 4.08 -11.62 -17.70
N TRP A 242 2.91 -11.45 -18.36
CA TRP A 242 1.63 -12.06 -17.98
C TRP A 242 1.20 -11.86 -16.51
N GLY A 243 1.54 -10.73 -15.89
CA GLY A 243 1.06 -10.39 -14.54
C GLY A 243 1.78 -11.18 -13.44
N VAL A 244 3.05 -10.86 -13.20
CA VAL A 244 3.90 -11.52 -12.19
C VAL A 244 4.11 -13.01 -12.52
N GLY A 245 4.39 -13.32 -13.78
CA GLY A 245 4.59 -14.70 -14.25
C GLY A 245 3.31 -15.54 -14.23
N GLY A 246 2.15 -14.93 -14.50
CA GLY A 246 0.85 -15.61 -14.46
C GLY A 246 0.22 -15.73 -13.07
N LYS A 247 0.82 -15.10 -12.03
CA LYS A 247 0.28 -15.13 -10.67
C LYS A 247 -0.97 -14.26 -10.47
N VAL A 248 -1.20 -13.27 -11.34
CA VAL A 248 -2.40 -12.41 -11.28
C VAL A 248 -3.47 -12.97 -12.21
N ALA A 249 -4.47 -13.65 -11.63
CA ALA A 249 -5.60 -14.23 -12.36
C ALA A 249 -6.95 -13.80 -11.76
N PRO A 250 -7.99 -13.56 -12.59
CA PRO A 250 -9.34 -13.34 -12.10
C PRO A 250 -9.93 -14.65 -11.55
N VAL A 251 -10.75 -14.53 -10.50
CA VAL A 251 -11.51 -15.64 -9.91
C VAL A 251 -13.00 -15.31 -9.92
N HIS A 252 -13.84 -16.35 -10.04
CA HIS A 252 -15.29 -16.20 -9.98
C HIS A 252 -15.78 -16.60 -8.61
N TYR A 253 -16.50 -15.69 -7.95
CA TYR A 253 -17.11 -15.97 -6.66
C TYR A 253 -18.36 -16.84 -6.84
N PRO A 254 -18.56 -17.86 -6.01
CA PRO A 254 -19.79 -18.65 -6.00
C PRO A 254 -21.04 -17.77 -5.82
N PRO A 255 -22.20 -18.13 -6.42
CA PRO A 255 -23.42 -17.33 -6.35
C PRO A 255 -23.88 -16.99 -4.92
N GLY A 256 -23.60 -17.87 -3.95
CA GLY A 256 -23.89 -17.64 -2.53
C GLY A 256 -23.36 -16.33 -1.99
N TRP A 257 -22.20 -15.89 -2.43
CA TRP A 257 -21.58 -14.65 -1.97
C TRP A 257 -22.45 -13.44 -2.32
N ALA A 258 -22.96 -13.39 -3.55
CA ALA A 258 -23.87 -12.34 -3.99
C ALA A 258 -25.21 -12.42 -3.24
N ALA A 259 -25.73 -13.62 -3.00
CA ALA A 259 -26.99 -13.83 -2.27
C ALA A 259 -26.89 -13.37 -0.80
N VAL A 260 -25.84 -13.78 -0.10
CA VAL A 260 -25.55 -13.38 1.29
C VAL A 260 -25.33 -11.87 1.37
N ALA A 261 -24.55 -11.30 0.46
CA ALA A 261 -24.33 -9.85 0.42
C ALA A 261 -25.64 -9.08 0.18
N ALA A 262 -26.49 -9.54 -0.73
CA ALA A 262 -27.79 -8.92 -0.98
C ALA A 262 -28.74 -9.03 0.22
N ALA A 263 -28.72 -10.13 0.97
CA ALA A 263 -29.51 -10.30 2.18
C ALA A 263 -29.05 -9.32 3.28
N ILE A 264 -27.75 -9.25 3.56
CA ILE A 264 -27.19 -8.36 4.59
C ILE A 264 -27.35 -6.89 4.18
N ASN A 265 -27.10 -6.54 2.92
CA ASN A 265 -27.17 -5.15 2.45
C ASN A 265 -28.59 -4.58 2.43
N ARG A 266 -29.63 -5.42 2.43
CA ARG A 266 -31.03 -5.01 2.60
C ARG A 266 -31.36 -4.62 4.05
N ALA A 267 -30.72 -5.25 5.03
CA ALA A 267 -30.87 -4.93 6.45
C ALA A 267 -29.49 -4.94 7.15
N PRO A 268 -28.64 -3.91 6.89
CA PRO A 268 -27.28 -3.88 7.41
C PRO A 268 -27.26 -3.92 8.94
N ALA A 269 -26.47 -4.84 9.50
CA ALA A 269 -26.18 -4.96 10.91
C ALA A 269 -24.80 -5.62 11.08
N PRO A 270 -24.06 -5.39 12.19
CA PRO A 270 -22.70 -5.90 12.32
C PRO A 270 -22.61 -7.41 12.10
N VAL A 271 -21.60 -7.83 11.35
CA VAL A 271 -21.44 -9.20 10.87
C VAL A 271 -20.28 -9.86 11.58
N ALA A 272 -20.54 -10.97 12.26
CA ALA A 272 -19.49 -11.88 12.68
C ALA A 272 -19.33 -12.99 11.63
N VAL A 273 -18.11 -13.46 11.44
CA VAL A 273 -17.77 -14.46 10.42
C VAL A 273 -17.05 -15.63 11.08
N LEU A 274 -17.42 -16.84 10.68
CA LEU A 274 -16.73 -18.08 11.00
C LEU A 274 -16.25 -18.76 9.69
N PRO A 275 -15.10 -19.43 9.69
CA PRO A 275 -14.18 -19.61 10.82
C PRO A 275 -13.44 -18.33 11.22
N ALA A 276 -12.86 -18.34 12.42
CA ALA A 276 -12.12 -17.23 13.01
C ALA A 276 -10.89 -16.79 12.16
N GLY A 277 -10.52 -15.51 12.28
CA GLY A 277 -9.36 -14.91 11.58
C GLY A 277 -9.75 -14.04 10.40
N SER A 278 -8.75 -13.37 9.79
CA SER A 278 -8.95 -12.40 8.68
C SER A 278 -8.50 -12.92 7.31
N MET A 279 -7.83 -14.07 7.27
CA MET A 279 -7.37 -14.74 6.04
C MET A 279 -8.22 -15.98 5.80
N ARG A 280 -8.45 -16.28 4.53
CA ARG A 280 -9.25 -17.40 4.02
C ARG A 280 -8.46 -18.20 3.01
N ARG A 281 -8.79 -19.47 2.87
CA ARG A 281 -8.31 -20.34 1.79
C ARG A 281 -9.51 -21.12 1.29
N PHE A 282 -10.08 -20.66 0.19
CA PHE A 282 -11.22 -21.30 -0.46
C PHE A 282 -10.75 -22.25 -1.57
N ALA A 283 -11.48 -23.33 -1.81
CA ALA A 283 -11.15 -24.24 -2.89
C ALA A 283 -11.26 -23.55 -4.27
N TRP A 284 -12.21 -22.64 -4.42
CA TRP A 284 -12.47 -21.89 -5.66
C TRP A 284 -11.51 -20.70 -5.90
N SER A 285 -10.81 -20.20 -4.88
CA SER A 285 -9.88 -19.06 -5.02
C SER A 285 -8.45 -19.47 -5.36
N GLY A 286 -8.17 -20.78 -5.43
CA GLY A 286 -6.83 -21.32 -5.60
C GLY A 286 -6.07 -21.49 -4.28
N PRO A 287 -4.78 -21.86 -4.35
CA PRO A 287 -4.02 -22.32 -3.18
C PRO A 287 -3.60 -21.20 -2.23
N ALA A 288 -3.56 -19.95 -2.71
CA ALA A 288 -3.06 -18.80 -1.96
C ALA A 288 -4.09 -18.32 -0.91
N PRO A 289 -3.65 -17.93 0.29
CA PRO A 289 -4.53 -17.28 1.25
C PRO A 289 -4.98 -15.91 0.72
N VAL A 290 -6.27 -15.62 0.88
CA VAL A 290 -6.87 -14.32 0.53
C VAL A 290 -7.38 -13.63 1.79
N LEU A 291 -7.44 -12.30 1.79
CA LEU A 291 -8.19 -11.59 2.82
C LEU A 291 -9.67 -11.96 2.71
N ASP A 292 -10.36 -12.03 3.84
CA ASP A 292 -11.81 -12.18 3.86
C ASP A 292 -12.45 -11.15 2.90
N PRO A 293 -13.22 -11.60 1.90
CA PRO A 293 -13.88 -10.73 0.92
C PRO A 293 -15.06 -9.94 1.51
N LEU A 294 -15.75 -10.45 2.53
CA LEU A 294 -16.99 -9.86 3.06
C LEU A 294 -16.85 -8.39 3.47
N PRO A 295 -15.80 -7.95 4.19
CA PRO A 295 -15.61 -6.54 4.56
C PRO A 295 -15.60 -5.56 3.37
N ARG A 296 -15.31 -6.03 2.14
CA ARG A 296 -15.29 -5.20 0.93
C ARG A 296 -16.60 -5.27 0.14
N TRP A 297 -17.46 -6.24 0.44
CA TRP A 297 -18.71 -6.50 -0.29
C TRP A 297 -19.95 -6.03 0.46
N LEU A 298 -19.86 -5.95 1.79
CA LEU A 298 -20.96 -5.60 2.68
C LEU A 298 -20.95 -4.10 3.02
N ARG A 299 -22.14 -3.52 3.13
CA ARG A 299 -22.37 -2.19 3.69
C ARG A 299 -22.30 -2.17 5.21
N ALA A 300 -22.48 -3.34 5.83
CA ALA A 300 -22.39 -3.53 7.26
C ALA A 300 -20.93 -3.65 7.72
N ASP A 301 -20.67 -3.29 8.97
CA ASP A 301 -19.39 -3.54 9.62
C ASP A 301 -19.16 -5.04 9.78
N VAL A 302 -18.05 -5.54 9.23
CA VAL A 302 -17.64 -6.94 9.38
C VAL A 302 -16.55 -7.00 10.43
N LEU A 303 -16.85 -7.68 11.53
CA LEU A 303 -15.99 -7.74 12.71
C LEU A 303 -14.72 -8.54 12.40
N SER A 304 -13.64 -7.83 12.11
CA SER A 304 -12.34 -8.40 11.77
C SER A 304 -11.31 -8.07 12.84
N THR A 305 -10.59 -9.08 13.36
CA THR A 305 -9.53 -8.87 14.35
C THR A 305 -8.32 -8.14 13.77
N GLY A 306 -8.07 -8.32 12.48
CA GLY A 306 -6.85 -7.86 11.81
C GLY A 306 -5.60 -8.65 12.20
N ASP A 307 -5.78 -9.78 12.91
CA ASP A 307 -4.68 -10.65 13.32
C ASP A 307 -4.08 -11.34 12.09
N LEU A 308 -2.75 -11.35 12.01
CA LEU A 308 -2.00 -11.95 10.90
C LEU A 308 -1.13 -13.08 11.41
N ALA A 309 -1.41 -14.30 10.98
CA ALA A 309 -0.53 -15.44 11.19
C ALA A 309 0.61 -15.43 10.17
N ILE A 310 1.84 -15.17 10.63
CA ILE A 310 3.05 -15.10 9.80
C ILE A 310 4.03 -16.14 10.33
N SER A 311 4.30 -17.19 9.53
CA SER A 311 5.25 -18.25 9.87
C SER A 311 5.03 -18.85 11.27
N GLY A 312 3.78 -19.17 11.61
CA GLY A 312 3.39 -19.77 12.89
C GLY A 312 3.26 -18.78 14.06
N ARG A 313 3.52 -17.48 13.87
CA ARG A 313 3.33 -16.43 14.89
C ARG A 313 2.19 -15.52 14.51
N VAL A 314 1.29 -15.26 15.46
CA VAL A 314 0.21 -14.30 15.28
C VAL A 314 0.70 -12.92 15.64
N VAL A 315 0.63 -11.98 14.70
CA VAL A 315 0.79 -10.55 14.94
C VAL A 315 -0.61 -9.98 15.19
N PRO A 316 -0.91 -9.51 16.41
CA PRO A 316 -2.22 -8.97 16.71
C PRO A 316 -2.54 -7.73 15.87
N GLY A 317 -3.75 -7.68 15.35
CA GLY A 317 -4.36 -6.51 14.75
C GLY A 317 -5.04 -5.61 15.78
N GLU A 318 -5.69 -4.57 15.28
CA GLU A 318 -6.29 -3.50 16.09
C GLU A 318 -7.75 -3.79 16.49
N GLY A 319 -8.32 -4.90 16.01
CA GLY A 319 -9.74 -5.26 16.18
C GLY A 319 -10.07 -5.88 17.54
N ASN A 320 -9.81 -5.19 18.65
CA ASN A 320 -10.05 -5.73 20.00
C ASN A 320 -11.51 -6.15 20.24
N ARG A 321 -12.48 -5.35 19.77
CA ARG A 321 -13.91 -5.70 19.84
C ARG A 321 -14.23 -6.95 19.02
N ALA A 322 -13.71 -7.02 17.79
CA ALA A 322 -13.90 -8.17 16.94
C ALA A 322 -13.29 -9.44 17.56
N ARG A 323 -12.13 -9.31 18.22
CA ARG A 323 -11.46 -10.41 18.92
C ARG A 323 -12.29 -10.93 20.10
N ALA A 324 -12.83 -10.05 20.94
CA ALA A 324 -13.72 -10.44 22.04
C ALA A 324 -14.99 -11.17 21.53
N ILE A 325 -15.57 -10.71 20.42
CA ILE A 325 -16.75 -11.36 19.80
C ILE A 325 -16.37 -12.72 19.19
N GLN A 326 -15.20 -12.81 18.56
CA GLN A 326 -14.68 -14.06 18.02
C GLN A 326 -14.44 -15.08 19.14
N GLU A 327 -13.79 -14.68 20.24
CA GLU A 327 -13.59 -15.53 21.42
C GLU A 327 -14.92 -15.99 22.03
N LEU A 328 -15.88 -15.06 22.15
CA LEU A 328 -17.25 -15.41 22.56
C LEU A 328 -17.84 -16.48 21.63
N LEU A 329 -17.81 -16.30 20.31
CA LEU A 329 -18.33 -17.30 19.36
C LEU A 329 -17.63 -18.65 19.46
N LEU A 330 -16.30 -18.65 19.57
CA LEU A 330 -15.49 -19.87 19.69
C LEU A 330 -15.78 -20.62 21.00
N SER A 331 -16.26 -19.95 22.06
CA SER A 331 -16.71 -20.62 23.29
C SER A 331 -18.02 -21.40 23.12
N GLY A 332 -18.75 -21.20 22.02
CA GLY A 332 -20.03 -21.87 21.74
C GLY A 332 -21.17 -21.50 22.71
N PRO A 333 -21.50 -20.21 22.90
CA PRO A 333 -22.52 -19.74 23.83
C PRO A 333 -23.94 -20.02 23.30
N SER A 334 -24.96 -19.80 24.13
CA SER A 334 -26.33 -19.67 23.66
C SER A 334 -26.44 -18.54 22.62
N PRO A 335 -27.20 -18.70 21.51
CA PRO A 335 -27.38 -17.63 20.52
C PRO A 335 -27.88 -16.30 21.11
N SER A 336 -28.62 -16.35 22.22
CA SER A 336 -29.12 -15.16 22.93
C SER A 336 -28.02 -14.23 23.44
N ALA A 337 -26.78 -14.71 23.58
CA ALA A 337 -25.64 -13.91 24.01
C ALA A 337 -25.05 -13.02 22.88
N LEU A 338 -25.34 -13.34 21.61
CA LEU A 338 -24.69 -12.68 20.47
C LEU A 338 -25.30 -11.31 20.13
N ALA A 339 -26.62 -11.16 20.19
CA ALA A 339 -27.28 -9.88 19.93
C ALA A 339 -26.87 -8.79 20.94
N PRO A 340 -26.82 -9.05 22.27
CA PRO A 340 -26.29 -8.09 23.24
C PRO A 340 -24.80 -7.75 23.04
N ALA A 341 -24.00 -8.68 22.52
CA ALA A 341 -22.61 -8.41 22.11
C ALA A 341 -22.50 -7.52 20.85
N GLY A 342 -23.64 -7.21 20.21
CA GLY A 342 -23.75 -6.34 19.05
C GLY A 342 -23.58 -7.07 17.72
N VAL A 343 -23.79 -8.39 17.66
CA VAL A 343 -23.79 -9.17 16.42
C VAL A 343 -25.19 -9.19 15.81
N GLY A 344 -25.31 -8.69 14.59
CA GLY A 344 -26.54 -8.66 13.81
C GLY A 344 -26.74 -9.85 12.89
N TRP A 345 -25.65 -10.26 12.26
CA TRP A 345 -25.58 -11.38 11.33
C TRP A 345 -24.39 -12.27 11.70
N LEU A 346 -24.56 -13.57 11.50
CA LEU A 346 -23.47 -14.54 11.57
C LEU A 346 -23.37 -15.23 10.22
N VAL A 347 -22.20 -15.15 9.60
CA VAL A 347 -21.86 -15.85 8.34
C VAL A 347 -20.90 -16.99 8.65
N VAL A 348 -21.19 -18.17 8.11
CA VAL A 348 -20.29 -19.32 8.16
C VAL A 348 -19.81 -19.62 6.74
N GLU A 349 -18.52 -19.43 6.51
CA GLU A 349 -17.82 -19.72 5.27
C GLU A 349 -17.33 -21.17 5.29
N SER A 350 -18.18 -22.06 4.75
CA SER A 350 -18.08 -23.52 4.93
C SER A 350 -16.90 -24.14 4.17
N ASP A 351 -16.44 -23.48 3.11
CA ASP A 351 -15.34 -23.93 2.23
C ASP A 351 -13.98 -23.29 2.60
N SER A 352 -13.86 -22.64 3.76
CA SER A 352 -12.56 -22.14 4.26
C SER A 352 -12.12 -22.90 5.50
N ALA A 353 -10.84 -23.28 5.53
CA ALA A 353 -10.22 -23.76 6.76
C ALA A 353 -10.11 -22.63 7.80
N GLY A 354 -10.21 -22.99 9.07
CA GLY A 354 -9.97 -22.07 10.20
C GLY A 354 -10.55 -22.60 11.51
N ASP A 355 -10.34 -21.86 12.59
CA ASP A 355 -10.81 -22.25 13.92
C ASP A 355 -12.31 -22.01 14.07
N MET A 356 -13.02 -23.06 14.48
CA MET A 356 -14.45 -23.04 14.80
C MET A 356 -14.72 -23.22 16.30
N GLY A 357 -13.70 -23.56 17.09
CA GLY A 357 -13.82 -23.85 18.51
C GLY A 357 -15.03 -24.73 18.82
N SER A 358 -15.85 -24.27 19.75
CA SER A 358 -17.14 -24.86 20.12
C SER A 358 -18.36 -24.20 19.44
N ALA A 359 -18.16 -23.35 18.42
CA ALA A 359 -19.24 -22.59 17.78
C ALA A 359 -20.36 -23.49 17.20
N ALA A 360 -20.06 -24.75 16.88
CA ALA A 360 -21.04 -25.74 16.48
C ALA A 360 -22.23 -25.86 17.45
N ARG A 361 -22.01 -25.69 18.77
CA ARG A 361 -23.10 -25.67 19.77
C ARG A 361 -24.08 -24.53 19.53
N THR A 362 -23.56 -23.34 19.26
CA THR A 362 -24.37 -22.15 18.95
C THR A 362 -25.10 -22.32 17.61
N LEU A 363 -24.39 -22.80 16.58
CA LEU A 363 -24.93 -23.00 15.24
C LEU A 363 -26.07 -24.03 15.22
N ALA A 364 -25.97 -25.10 16.01
CA ALA A 364 -27.02 -26.13 16.11
C ALA A 364 -28.35 -25.59 16.69
N ALA A 365 -28.30 -24.49 17.46
CA ALA A 365 -29.47 -23.84 18.03
C ALA A 365 -30.03 -22.72 17.13
N LEU A 366 -29.42 -22.45 15.97
CA LEU A 366 -29.82 -21.42 15.03
C LEU A 366 -30.47 -22.02 13.78
N THR A 367 -31.47 -21.31 13.23
CA THR A 367 -32.06 -21.65 11.92
C THR A 367 -31.44 -20.76 10.84
N PRO A 368 -30.85 -21.33 9.78
CA PRO A 368 -30.24 -20.54 8.71
C PRO A 368 -31.31 -19.83 7.87
N VAL A 369 -31.05 -18.57 7.49
CA VAL A 369 -31.89 -17.82 6.53
C VAL A 369 -31.45 -18.05 5.08
N PHE A 370 -30.19 -18.48 4.90
CA PHE A 370 -29.62 -18.88 3.63
C PHE A 370 -28.58 -19.97 3.89
N ARG A 371 -28.51 -20.95 2.99
CA ARG A 371 -27.50 -22.01 3.03
C ARG A 371 -27.26 -22.54 1.63
N ASP A 372 -26.00 -22.60 1.23
CA ASP A 372 -25.53 -23.36 0.07
C ASP A 372 -24.25 -24.15 0.42
N GLY A 373 -23.46 -24.54 -0.58
CA GLY A 373 -22.24 -25.32 -0.38
C GLY A 373 -21.11 -24.52 0.27
N GLU A 374 -21.13 -23.20 0.13
CA GLU A 374 -20.02 -22.32 0.46
C GLU A 374 -20.31 -21.42 1.65
N LEU A 375 -21.56 -21.01 1.83
CA LEU A 375 -21.99 -20.05 2.84
C LEU A 375 -23.26 -20.50 3.57
N THR A 376 -23.27 -20.26 4.87
CA THR A 376 -24.50 -20.29 5.66
C THR A 376 -24.68 -18.95 6.37
N LEU A 377 -25.88 -18.37 6.27
CA LEU A 377 -26.22 -17.09 6.89
C LEU A 377 -27.26 -17.29 7.98
N TYR A 378 -27.02 -16.68 9.14
CA TYR A 378 -27.92 -16.66 10.27
C TYR A 378 -28.24 -15.22 10.66
N ARG A 379 -29.53 -14.95 10.90
CA ARG A 379 -29.97 -13.72 11.56
C ARG A 379 -29.88 -13.91 13.06
N ILE A 380 -29.13 -13.05 13.74
CA ILE A 380 -28.98 -13.10 15.20
C ILE A 380 -29.97 -12.14 15.89
N GLY A 381 -30.15 -10.94 15.35
CA GLY A 381 -31.02 -9.91 15.91
C GLY A 381 -30.29 -8.59 16.14
N GLY A 382 -30.99 -7.57 16.62
CA GLY A 382 -30.41 -6.24 16.83
C GLY A 382 -30.43 -5.33 15.59
N GLU A 383 -30.36 -4.02 15.84
CA GLU A 383 -30.29 -2.97 14.83
C GLU A 383 -28.86 -2.44 14.74
N ALA A 384 -28.42 -2.07 13.54
CA ALA A 384 -27.18 -1.32 13.40
C ALA A 384 -27.34 0.03 14.11
N ALA A 385 -26.38 0.39 14.96
CA ALA A 385 -26.20 1.79 15.32
C ALA A 385 -25.97 2.57 14.02
N GLY A 386 -26.88 3.51 13.70
CA GLY A 386 -26.75 4.34 12.52
C GLY A 386 -25.42 5.12 12.51
N VAL A 387 -24.90 5.41 11.32
CA VAL A 387 -23.72 6.28 11.20
C VAL A 387 -24.14 7.72 11.48
N SER A 388 -23.44 8.41 12.39
CA SER A 388 -23.74 9.81 12.67
C SER A 388 -23.63 10.67 11.41
N SER A 389 -24.57 11.59 11.21
CA SER A 389 -24.60 12.51 10.07
C SER A 389 -23.31 13.33 9.98
N THR A 390 -22.77 13.76 11.13
CA THR A 390 -21.50 14.47 11.24
C THR A 390 -20.34 13.65 10.70
N ARG A 391 -20.20 12.38 11.11
CA ARG A 391 -19.12 11.50 10.61
C ARG A 391 -19.24 11.30 9.11
N ARG A 392 -20.46 11.01 8.62
CA ARG A 392 -20.72 10.84 7.19
C ARG A 392 -20.35 12.11 6.40
N ASN A 393 -20.79 13.28 6.86
CA ASN A 393 -20.50 14.55 6.18
C ASN A 393 -19.00 14.86 6.17
N ALA A 394 -18.31 14.65 7.30
CA ALA A 394 -16.85 14.83 7.38
C ALA A 394 -16.12 13.91 6.39
N THR A 395 -16.51 12.63 6.32
CA THR A 395 -15.94 11.67 5.34
C THR A 395 -16.20 12.12 3.90
N LEU A 396 -17.42 12.54 3.57
CA LEU A 396 -17.76 13.01 2.22
C LEU A 396 -16.97 14.27 1.83
N ILE A 397 -16.89 15.27 2.71
CA ILE A 397 -16.14 16.50 2.46
C ILE A 397 -14.66 16.19 2.22
N ALA A 398 -14.06 15.31 3.03
CA ALA A 398 -12.67 14.91 2.87
C ALA A 398 -12.41 14.24 1.50
N HIS A 399 -13.30 13.33 1.07
CA HIS A 399 -13.18 12.67 -0.24
C HIS A 399 -13.43 13.64 -1.40
N LEU A 400 -14.39 14.55 -1.28
CA LEU A 400 -14.65 15.57 -2.30
C LEU A 400 -13.50 16.58 -2.42
N ALA A 401 -12.86 16.96 -1.32
CA ALA A 401 -11.67 17.81 -1.34
C ALA A 401 -10.49 17.12 -2.05
N TRP A 402 -10.24 15.85 -1.73
CA TRP A 402 -9.24 15.03 -2.43
C TRP A 402 -9.55 14.89 -3.93
N LEU A 403 -10.79 14.53 -4.29
CA LEU A 403 -11.23 14.36 -5.68
C LEU A 403 -11.15 15.68 -6.45
N GLY A 404 -11.60 16.78 -5.84
CA GLY A 404 -11.50 18.11 -6.41
C GLY A 404 -10.06 18.50 -6.73
N MET A 405 -9.12 18.26 -5.81
CA MET A 405 -7.70 18.49 -6.06
C MET A 405 -7.15 17.62 -7.19
N LEU A 406 -7.55 16.34 -7.26
CA LEU A 406 -7.16 15.44 -8.34
C LEU A 406 -7.64 15.97 -9.70
N LEU A 407 -8.92 16.31 -9.83
CA LEU A 407 -9.52 16.77 -11.08
C LEU A 407 -8.99 18.14 -11.50
N VAL A 408 -8.93 19.11 -10.59
CA VAL A 408 -8.42 20.46 -10.87
C VAL A 408 -6.93 20.42 -11.19
N GLY A 409 -6.15 19.63 -10.44
CA GLY A 409 -4.73 19.40 -10.71
C GLY A 409 -4.51 18.79 -12.09
N GLY A 410 -5.28 17.75 -12.44
CA GLY A 410 -5.20 17.07 -13.73
C GLY A 410 -5.59 17.99 -14.89
N GLY A 411 -6.75 18.65 -14.79
CA GLY A 411 -7.23 19.61 -15.78
C GLY A 411 -6.27 20.77 -15.99
N GLY A 412 -5.78 21.39 -14.91
CA GLY A 412 -4.82 22.49 -14.99
C GLY A 412 -3.45 22.06 -15.57
N ALA A 413 -2.99 20.84 -15.27
CA ALA A 413 -1.78 20.28 -15.85
C ALA A 413 -1.93 20.03 -17.37
N LEU A 414 -3.09 19.52 -17.79
CA LEU A 414 -3.41 19.28 -19.19
C LEU A 414 -3.50 20.59 -19.99
N VAL A 415 -4.26 21.58 -19.51
CA VAL A 415 -4.37 22.90 -20.14
C VAL A 415 -2.98 23.55 -20.25
N GLY A 416 -2.18 23.50 -19.17
CA GLY A 416 -0.82 24.03 -19.18
C GLY A 416 0.15 23.29 -20.11
N ALA A 417 -0.13 22.04 -20.48
CA ALA A 417 0.63 21.31 -21.49
C ALA A 417 0.20 21.72 -22.92
N VAL A 418 -1.11 21.78 -23.18
CA VAL A 418 -1.66 22.18 -24.49
C VAL A 418 -1.25 23.60 -24.86
N CYS A 419 -1.32 24.55 -23.92
CA CYS A 419 -0.93 25.94 -24.16
C CYS A 419 0.57 26.11 -24.46
N ARG A 420 1.43 25.19 -23.99
CA ARG A 420 2.87 25.21 -24.29
C ARG A 420 3.19 24.69 -25.70
N VAL A 421 2.38 23.78 -26.22
CA VAL A 421 2.57 23.17 -27.55
C VAL A 421 2.03 24.06 -28.68
N ARG A 422 1.20 25.07 -28.37
CA ARG A 422 0.65 26.03 -29.34
C ARG A 422 1.16 27.45 -29.09
N PRO A 423 2.33 27.86 -29.59
CA PRO A 423 2.87 29.22 -29.38
C PRO A 423 2.16 30.32 -30.18
N GLY A 424 0.93 30.11 -30.68
CA GLY A 424 0.30 30.98 -31.68
C GLY A 424 -1.07 31.58 -31.32
N PHE A 425 -1.73 31.16 -30.24
CA PHE A 425 -3.07 31.67 -29.93
C PHE A 425 -3.01 32.76 -28.84
N ARG A 426 -2.74 34.00 -29.26
CA ARG A 426 -3.12 35.17 -28.45
C ARG A 426 -4.62 35.40 -28.64
N PRO A 427 -5.45 35.36 -27.59
CA PRO A 427 -6.83 35.81 -27.73
C PRO A 427 -6.78 37.30 -28.05
N ARG A 428 -7.33 37.70 -29.21
CA ARG A 428 -7.56 39.11 -29.52
C ARG A 428 -8.52 39.66 -28.46
N ARG A 429 -8.13 40.81 -27.90
CA ARG A 429 -8.96 41.61 -26.99
C ARG A 429 -10.21 42.09 -27.70
#